data_AF-A0AAJ8MZF8-F1
#
_entry.id   AF-A0AAJ8MZF8-F1
#
_cell.length_a   1.000
_cell.length_b   1.000
_cell.length_c   1.000
_cell.angle_alpha   90.00
_cell.angle_beta   90.00
_cell.angle_gamma   90.00
#
_symmetry.space_group_name_H-M   'P 1'
#
loop_
_entity.id
_entity.type
_entity.pdbx_description
1 polymer ?
#
loop_
_entity_poly.entity_id
_entity_poly.type
_entity_poly.pdbx_seq_one_letter_code
_entity_poly.pdbx_strand_id
1 'polypeptide(L)'
;MVPILAVGKPPIYLTESADIVEYIVQSVPELQPIGDFQRAQSSHFSRVALRTLQPELLPVIGKRLTTAEQEVYHERQLEAIFTTQNLMHPEGPFVLGSKLTIADILIAPFVGRLYAYGKHGIAPAGKRTFETINTDPRYARFLKYVLAITARDSWKSTWDEDFSIGRLTAKIAEAELSHPRFLPEPFDPNEVFPDPEPFEHEDPGNRADPAFPELLPPGVEVEHLTPVIGTEVTGIQLSELTSEGRDQLSRFVSERGVVVFRKQNFKDIEPEDQLKFIRHFGPHYLHPSDRHPKDLPQYYSIFQDAKEKSVNNSVNVIANHLTSVTWHTDGSSELNPPGITLLFVLETPRNGGGDTLYTSTVEAYERLSPEFQKRLEGLEAEHYLPYNPRRREAPRNVHPIVRTHPVTGKKCLFVNEEESDNLLCFLTGHIARGQDFACRVKWEAGSVVVWDNRSTQHTATTNFPSDERRHLCRITSLAERPV
;
A
#
# COMPACT_ATOMS: atom_id res chain seq x y z
N MET A 1 26.08 9.55 -37.44
CA MET A 1 27.00 10.71 -37.47
C MET A 1 26.18 11.97 -37.55
N VAL A 2 26.23 12.83 -36.54
CA VAL A 2 25.58 14.15 -36.52
C VAL A 2 26.69 15.18 -36.26
N PRO A 3 26.90 16.18 -37.13
CA PRO A 3 27.94 17.17 -36.94
C PRO A 3 27.51 18.21 -35.91
N ILE A 4 28.44 18.65 -35.05
CA ILE A 4 28.27 19.85 -34.22
C ILE A 4 29.33 20.87 -34.66
N LEU A 5 28.86 22.09 -34.99
CA LEU A 5 29.70 23.23 -35.37
C LEU A 5 30.42 23.80 -34.14
N ALA A 6 31.75 23.88 -34.22
CA ALA A 6 32.57 24.77 -33.39
C ALA A 6 33.31 25.73 -34.32
N VAL A 7 33.18 27.04 -34.10
CA VAL A 7 33.86 28.06 -34.91
C VAL A 7 35.38 27.88 -34.74
N GLY A 8 36.09 27.61 -35.85
CA GLY A 8 37.56 27.62 -35.92
C GLY A 8 38.28 26.28 -35.78
N LYS A 9 37.59 25.13 -35.75
CA LYS A 9 38.24 23.79 -35.78
C LYS A 9 37.57 22.83 -36.77
N PRO A 10 38.30 21.86 -37.35
CA PRO A 10 37.71 20.85 -38.22
C PRO A 10 36.66 20.01 -37.45
N PRO A 11 35.56 19.61 -38.12
CA PRO A 11 34.44 18.93 -37.47
C PRO A 11 34.85 17.57 -36.91
N ILE A 12 34.47 17.31 -35.65
CA ILE A 12 34.63 16.01 -35.00
C ILE A 12 33.31 15.25 -35.20
N TYR A 13 33.41 14.01 -35.69
CA TYR A 13 32.29 13.11 -35.89
C TYR A 13 32.26 12.11 -34.74
N LEU A 14 31.18 12.07 -33.96
CA LEU A 14 31.00 11.06 -32.92
C LEU A 14 30.19 9.87 -33.49
N THR A 15 30.75 8.68 -33.37
CA THR A 15 30.17 7.39 -33.75
C THR A 15 30.16 6.47 -32.54
N GLU A 16 28.97 5.96 -32.23
CA GLU A 16 28.72 4.94 -31.20
C GLU A 16 28.81 5.41 -29.74
N SER A 17 28.06 4.70 -28.89
CA SER A 17 27.88 4.92 -27.45
C SER A 17 29.18 5.08 -26.63
N ALA A 18 30.34 4.69 -27.20
CA ALA A 18 31.64 4.87 -26.59
C ALA A 18 32.04 6.36 -26.52
N ASP A 19 31.75 7.14 -27.57
CA ASP A 19 32.20 8.53 -27.71
C ASP A 19 31.49 9.51 -26.75
N ILE A 20 30.22 9.22 -26.39
CA ILE A 20 29.47 10.00 -25.39
C ILE A 20 30.00 9.72 -23.98
N VAL A 21 30.31 8.45 -23.69
CA VAL A 21 30.94 8.06 -22.43
C VAL A 21 32.33 8.69 -22.36
N GLU A 22 33.10 8.65 -23.43
CA GLU A 22 34.43 9.23 -23.50
C GLU A 22 34.41 10.76 -23.37
N TYR A 23 33.43 11.45 -23.96
CA TYR A 23 33.22 12.89 -23.76
C TYR A 23 32.87 13.27 -22.31
N ILE A 24 32.00 12.50 -21.65
CA ILE A 24 31.65 12.71 -20.22
C ILE A 24 32.86 12.44 -19.34
N VAL A 25 33.60 11.37 -19.64
CA VAL A 25 34.83 10.98 -18.97
C VAL A 25 35.93 12.04 -19.13
N GLN A 26 36.02 12.70 -20.27
CA GLN A 26 36.94 13.81 -20.52
C GLN A 26 36.49 15.14 -19.90
N SER A 27 35.17 15.37 -19.81
CA SER A 27 34.59 16.61 -19.28
C SER A 27 34.45 16.62 -17.75
N VAL A 28 34.34 15.44 -17.14
CA VAL A 28 34.23 15.25 -15.68
C VAL A 28 35.08 14.02 -15.26
N PRO A 29 36.41 14.19 -15.09
CA PRO A 29 37.34 13.09 -14.86
C PRO A 29 37.06 12.25 -13.60
N GLU A 30 36.32 12.80 -12.65
CA GLU A 30 35.90 12.15 -11.40
C GLU A 30 34.83 11.05 -11.61
N LEU A 31 34.23 10.97 -12.81
CA LEU A 31 33.14 10.06 -13.17
C LEU A 31 33.60 8.83 -14.00
N GLN A 32 34.89 8.49 -14.00
CA GLN A 32 35.41 7.37 -14.79
C GLN A 32 34.89 6.00 -14.31
N PRO A 33 34.50 5.08 -15.22
CA PRO A 33 34.22 3.69 -14.87
C PRO A 33 35.43 2.99 -14.24
N ILE A 34 35.25 2.37 -13.07
CA ILE A 34 36.37 1.81 -12.29
C ILE A 34 36.74 0.38 -12.79
N GLY A 35 35.95 -0.25 -13.68
CA GLY A 35 36.28 -1.58 -14.24
C GLY A 35 35.44 -2.06 -15.43
N ASP A 36 35.76 -3.25 -15.96
CA ASP A 36 35.18 -3.80 -17.21
C ASP A 36 33.70 -4.21 -17.10
N PHE A 37 33.30 -4.80 -15.97
CA PHE A 37 31.90 -5.15 -15.69
C PHE A 37 30.99 -3.90 -15.75
N GLN A 38 31.49 -2.83 -15.17
CA GLN A 38 30.87 -1.52 -15.09
C GLN A 38 30.77 -0.84 -16.48
N ARG A 39 31.78 -1.02 -17.35
CA ARG A 39 31.70 -0.61 -18.77
C ARG A 39 30.64 -1.40 -19.55
N ALA A 40 30.52 -2.70 -19.30
CA ALA A 40 29.54 -3.56 -20.00
C ALA A 40 28.08 -3.20 -19.64
N GLN A 41 27.77 -2.97 -18.35
CA GLN A 41 26.46 -2.50 -17.90
C GLN A 41 26.08 -1.17 -18.56
N SER A 42 27.07 -0.28 -18.69
CA SER A 42 26.85 1.04 -19.28
C SER A 42 26.49 0.98 -20.76
N SER A 43 27.20 0.12 -21.50
CA SER A 43 26.89 -0.17 -22.89
C SER A 43 25.50 -0.80 -23.08
N HIS A 44 25.01 -1.58 -22.10
CA HIS A 44 23.68 -2.20 -22.15
C HIS A 44 22.57 -1.16 -22.00
N PHE A 45 22.62 -0.30 -20.97
CA PHE A 45 21.59 0.73 -20.76
C PHE A 45 21.49 1.73 -21.91
N SER A 46 22.64 2.16 -22.43
CA SER A 46 22.69 3.06 -23.59
C SER A 46 22.00 2.44 -24.81
N ARG A 47 22.19 1.13 -25.04
CA ARG A 47 21.53 0.42 -26.14
C ARG A 47 20.02 0.26 -25.94
N VAL A 48 19.56 0.00 -24.72
CA VAL A 48 18.12 -0.10 -24.42
C VAL A 48 17.43 1.25 -24.61
N ALA A 49 17.97 2.33 -24.04
CA ALA A 49 17.43 3.68 -24.20
C ALA A 49 17.42 4.12 -25.67
N LEU A 50 18.49 3.84 -26.42
CA LEU A 50 18.56 4.16 -27.85
C LEU A 50 17.54 3.36 -28.67
N ARG A 51 17.26 2.09 -28.35
CA ARG A 51 16.23 1.31 -29.03
C ARG A 51 14.82 1.88 -28.84
N THR A 52 14.50 2.35 -27.65
CA THR A 52 13.21 3.01 -27.37
C THR A 52 13.07 4.35 -28.10
N LEU A 53 14.19 5.02 -28.40
CA LEU A 53 14.23 6.31 -29.08
C LEU A 53 14.38 6.21 -30.61
N GLN A 54 14.96 5.12 -31.14
CA GLN A 54 15.44 5.03 -32.53
C GLN A 54 14.40 5.09 -33.66
N PRO A 55 13.17 4.56 -33.54
CA PRO A 55 12.28 4.43 -34.71
C PRO A 55 11.86 5.78 -35.31
N GLU A 56 11.63 6.81 -34.50
CA GLU A 56 11.14 8.11 -34.99
C GLU A 56 12.13 9.29 -34.86
N LEU A 57 13.23 9.19 -34.11
CA LEU A 57 14.16 10.32 -33.91
C LEU A 57 15.10 10.59 -35.10
N LEU A 58 15.45 9.56 -35.86
CA LEU A 58 16.37 9.66 -37.01
C LEU A 58 15.93 10.69 -38.09
N PRO A 59 14.65 10.76 -38.49
CA PRO A 59 14.16 11.72 -39.48
C PRO A 59 14.15 13.19 -39.06
N VAL A 60 14.27 13.50 -37.76
CA VAL A 60 14.05 14.85 -37.21
C VAL A 60 15.29 15.49 -36.57
N ILE A 61 16.39 14.75 -36.48
CA ILE A 61 17.68 15.31 -36.07
C ILE A 61 18.07 16.43 -37.05
N GLY A 62 18.22 17.66 -36.52
CA GLY A 62 18.57 18.85 -37.30
C GLY A 62 17.39 19.59 -37.96
N LYS A 63 16.14 19.20 -37.69
CA LYS A 63 14.93 19.90 -38.18
C LYS A 63 14.20 20.63 -37.07
N ARG A 64 13.49 21.71 -37.42
CA ARG A 64 12.57 22.41 -36.52
C ARG A 64 11.21 21.73 -36.56
N LEU A 65 10.82 21.12 -35.43
CA LEU A 65 9.58 20.35 -35.29
C LEU A 65 8.35 21.26 -35.14
N THR A 66 7.20 20.79 -35.64
CA THR A 66 5.88 21.35 -35.32
C THR A 66 5.44 20.97 -33.89
N THR A 67 4.47 21.70 -33.32
CA THR A 67 3.99 21.46 -31.94
C THR A 67 3.44 20.04 -31.73
N ALA A 68 2.70 19.51 -32.69
CA ALA A 68 2.16 18.14 -32.62
C ALA A 68 3.27 17.08 -32.66
N GLU A 69 4.31 17.30 -33.48
CA GLU A 69 5.48 16.42 -33.48
C GLU A 69 6.24 16.51 -32.16
N GLN A 70 6.41 17.70 -31.59
CA GLN A 70 7.09 17.91 -30.30
C GLN A 70 6.42 17.11 -29.17
N GLU A 71 5.09 17.06 -29.10
CA GLU A 71 4.38 16.30 -28.07
C GLU A 71 4.59 14.79 -28.21
N VAL A 72 4.55 14.26 -29.44
CA VAL A 72 4.80 12.83 -29.70
C VAL A 72 6.24 12.43 -29.35
N TYR A 73 7.22 13.27 -29.70
CA TYR A 73 8.61 13.04 -29.30
C TYR A 73 8.80 13.16 -27.79
N HIS A 74 8.07 14.05 -27.14
CA HIS A 74 8.13 14.23 -25.69
C HIS A 74 7.62 13.00 -24.93
N GLU A 75 6.48 12.44 -25.32
CA GLU A 75 5.93 11.24 -24.68
C GLU A 75 6.83 10.00 -24.87
N ARG A 76 7.43 9.81 -26.05
CA ARG A 76 8.41 8.71 -26.28
C ARG A 76 9.71 8.90 -25.50
N GLN A 77 10.12 10.14 -25.27
CA GLN A 77 11.25 10.45 -24.39
C GLN A 77 10.91 10.11 -22.93
N LEU A 78 9.71 10.44 -22.46
CA LEU A 78 9.24 10.05 -21.14
C LEU A 78 9.18 8.52 -20.99
N GLU A 79 8.70 7.81 -22.00
CA GLU A 79 8.69 6.34 -22.03
C GLU A 79 10.11 5.76 -21.93
N ALA A 80 11.06 6.24 -22.74
CA ALA A 80 12.46 5.80 -22.67
C ALA A 80 13.10 6.07 -21.29
N ILE A 81 12.76 7.21 -20.67
CA ILE A 81 13.17 7.54 -19.31
C ILE A 81 12.58 6.54 -18.32
N PHE A 82 11.28 6.26 -18.39
CA PHE A 82 10.62 5.32 -17.50
C PHE A 82 11.12 3.88 -17.66
N THR A 83 11.34 3.41 -18.90
CA THR A 83 11.92 2.09 -19.16
C THR A 83 13.32 1.97 -18.57
N THR A 84 14.15 3.00 -18.73
CA THR A 84 15.51 3.00 -18.18
C THR A 84 15.47 3.06 -16.65
N GLN A 85 14.64 3.94 -16.06
CA GLN A 85 14.44 4.05 -14.61
C GLN A 85 13.93 2.74 -13.97
N ASN A 86 13.07 1.99 -14.65
CA ASN A 86 12.63 0.67 -14.19
C ASN A 86 13.80 -0.32 -14.07
N LEU A 87 14.74 -0.29 -15.01
CA LEU A 87 15.90 -1.19 -14.99
C LEU A 87 16.89 -0.89 -13.85
N MET A 88 16.93 0.37 -13.41
CA MET A 88 17.80 0.87 -12.34
C MET A 88 17.05 1.07 -11.03
N HIS A 89 15.82 0.57 -10.91
CA HIS A 89 15.08 0.66 -9.65
C HIS A 89 15.80 -0.14 -8.54
N PRO A 90 15.62 0.16 -7.24
CA PRO A 90 16.15 -0.67 -6.16
C PRO A 90 15.79 -2.16 -6.27
N GLU A 91 14.67 -2.47 -6.92
CA GLU A 91 14.19 -3.82 -7.23
C GLU A 91 14.36 -4.22 -8.72
N GLY A 92 14.99 -3.37 -9.52
CA GLY A 92 15.35 -3.68 -10.90
C GLY A 92 16.52 -4.69 -10.97
N PRO A 93 16.79 -5.29 -12.14
CA PRO A 93 17.91 -6.22 -12.29
C PRO A 93 19.28 -5.60 -11.98
N PHE A 94 19.35 -4.27 -11.88
CA PHE A 94 20.55 -3.52 -11.52
C PHE A 94 20.24 -2.57 -10.35
N VAL A 95 20.67 -2.95 -9.15
CA VAL A 95 20.40 -2.23 -7.90
C VAL A 95 21.25 -0.95 -7.79
N LEU A 96 20.63 0.12 -7.31
CA LEU A 96 21.28 1.38 -6.95
C LEU A 96 22.16 1.23 -5.71
N GLY A 97 23.48 1.38 -5.86
CA GLY A 97 24.44 1.31 -4.75
C GLY A 97 24.67 2.66 -4.04
N SER A 98 25.39 2.63 -2.90
CA SER A 98 25.79 3.81 -2.12
C SER A 98 26.93 4.63 -2.78
N LYS A 99 27.65 4.01 -3.72
CA LYS A 99 28.60 4.69 -4.61
C LYS A 99 27.91 4.95 -5.95
N LEU A 100 28.03 6.16 -6.49
CA LEU A 100 27.59 6.52 -7.85
C LEU A 100 27.98 5.40 -8.82
N THR A 101 26.99 4.71 -9.37
CA THR A 101 27.20 3.68 -10.39
C THR A 101 27.29 4.35 -11.76
N ILE A 102 27.93 3.76 -12.75
CA ILE A 102 27.95 4.37 -14.10
C ILE A 102 26.56 4.32 -14.74
N ALA A 103 25.65 3.47 -14.26
CA ALA A 103 24.22 3.56 -14.58
C ALA A 103 23.64 4.93 -14.19
N ASP A 104 24.01 5.46 -13.01
CA ASP A 104 23.66 6.81 -12.55
C ASP A 104 24.30 7.91 -13.44
N ILE A 105 25.50 7.65 -13.97
CA ILE A 105 26.25 8.57 -14.86
C ILE A 105 25.70 8.59 -16.29
N LEU A 106 25.12 7.50 -16.78
CA LEU A 106 24.56 7.43 -18.14
C LEU A 106 23.22 8.13 -18.29
N ILE A 107 22.56 8.46 -17.18
CA ILE A 107 21.41 9.37 -17.17
C ILE A 107 21.87 10.83 -17.14
N ALA A 108 23.11 11.13 -16.74
CA ALA A 108 23.66 12.48 -16.76
C ALA A 108 23.59 13.16 -18.16
N PRO A 109 23.84 12.48 -19.31
CA PRO A 109 23.57 13.07 -20.62
C PRO A 109 22.08 13.27 -20.95
N PHE A 110 21.16 12.66 -20.19
CA PHE A 110 19.71 12.91 -20.29
C PHE A 110 19.25 14.07 -19.39
N VAL A 111 19.79 14.19 -18.18
CA VAL A 111 19.69 15.41 -17.33
C VAL A 111 20.32 16.60 -18.06
N GLY A 112 21.47 16.39 -18.69
CA GLY A 112 22.16 17.34 -19.57
C GLY A 112 21.36 17.67 -20.83
N ARG A 113 20.56 16.74 -21.37
CA ARG A 113 19.64 17.02 -22.49
C ARG A 113 18.42 17.82 -22.06
N LEU A 114 17.79 17.51 -20.92
CA LEU A 114 16.75 18.34 -20.30
C LEU A 114 17.26 19.77 -20.03
N TYR A 115 18.50 19.89 -19.58
CA TYR A 115 19.20 21.17 -19.43
C TYR A 115 19.50 21.86 -20.78
N ALA A 116 19.96 21.11 -21.80
CA ALA A 116 20.21 21.63 -23.15
C ALA A 116 18.90 22.07 -23.84
N TYR A 117 17.78 21.39 -23.61
CA TYR A 117 16.44 21.81 -24.04
C TYR A 117 16.03 23.15 -23.40
N GLY A 118 16.44 23.37 -22.14
CA GLY A 118 16.28 24.62 -21.42
C GLY A 118 17.27 25.73 -21.80
N LYS A 119 18.46 25.40 -22.32
CA LYS A 119 19.49 26.40 -22.70
C LYS A 119 19.48 26.77 -24.19
N HIS A 120 19.04 25.85 -25.05
CA HIS A 120 19.05 26.00 -26.51
C HIS A 120 17.65 26.14 -27.14
N GLY A 121 16.60 26.30 -26.32
CA GLY A 121 15.35 26.96 -26.75
C GLY A 121 14.31 26.09 -27.45
N ILE A 122 14.08 24.86 -26.99
CA ILE A 122 12.91 24.05 -27.44
C ILE A 122 11.80 23.99 -26.37
N ALA A 123 12.11 24.31 -25.10
CA ALA A 123 11.14 24.76 -24.10
C ALA A 123 11.56 26.16 -23.63
N PRO A 124 10.64 27.07 -23.24
CA PRO A 124 11.01 28.40 -22.81
C PRO A 124 11.96 28.33 -21.61
N ALA A 125 13.21 28.73 -21.85
CA ALA A 125 14.28 28.80 -20.85
C ALA A 125 13.82 29.67 -19.66
N GLY A 126 13.80 29.11 -18.44
CA GLY A 126 13.55 29.87 -17.21
C GLY A 126 12.56 29.23 -16.24
N LYS A 127 12.11 30.02 -15.25
CA LYS A 127 11.19 29.63 -14.16
C LYS A 127 10.01 28.76 -14.60
N ARG A 128 9.50 28.97 -15.82
CA ARG A 128 8.35 28.27 -16.39
C ARG A 128 8.58 26.76 -16.56
N THR A 129 9.74 26.36 -17.09
CA THR A 129 10.10 24.94 -17.25
C THR A 129 10.31 24.28 -15.88
N PHE A 130 10.89 25.01 -14.93
CA PHE A 130 11.03 24.56 -13.54
C PHE A 130 9.67 24.39 -12.86
N GLU A 131 8.75 25.33 -13.04
CA GLU A 131 7.37 25.20 -12.58
C GLU A 131 6.71 23.98 -13.21
N THR A 132 6.77 23.83 -14.54
CA THR A 132 6.18 22.67 -15.24
C THR A 132 6.72 21.33 -14.73
N ILE A 133 8.04 21.15 -14.62
CA ILE A 133 8.62 19.89 -14.11
C ILE A 133 8.16 19.63 -12.67
N ASN A 134 8.02 20.67 -11.85
CA ASN A 134 7.59 20.54 -10.46
C ASN A 134 6.08 20.33 -10.27
N THR A 135 5.24 20.87 -11.18
CA THR A 135 3.79 20.87 -11.02
C THR A 135 3.08 19.82 -11.87
N ASP A 136 3.68 19.35 -12.95
CA ASP A 136 3.06 18.39 -13.85
C ASP A 136 3.28 16.94 -13.33
N PRO A 137 2.21 16.19 -13.02
CA PRO A 137 2.29 14.84 -12.45
C PRO A 137 3.11 13.85 -13.29
N ARG A 138 3.24 14.08 -14.60
CA ARG A 138 4.03 13.21 -15.51
C ARG A 138 5.51 13.17 -15.14
N TYR A 139 6.03 14.17 -14.44
CA TYR A 139 7.42 14.25 -14.02
C TYR A 139 7.65 13.77 -12.58
N ALA A 140 6.61 13.35 -11.86
CA ALA A 140 6.70 12.97 -10.45
C ALA A 140 7.76 11.86 -10.20
N ARG A 141 7.87 10.90 -11.13
CA ARG A 141 8.86 9.82 -11.03
C ARG A 141 10.29 10.29 -11.32
N PHE A 142 10.45 11.21 -12.27
CA PHE A 142 11.73 11.87 -12.55
C PHE A 142 12.22 12.67 -11.34
N LEU A 143 11.34 13.44 -10.72
CA LEU A 143 11.66 14.20 -9.50
C LEU A 143 12.10 13.29 -8.35
N LYS A 144 11.38 12.18 -8.10
CA LYS A 144 11.77 11.18 -7.09
C LYS A 144 13.17 10.62 -7.34
N TYR A 145 13.50 10.32 -8.59
CA TYR A 145 14.81 9.80 -8.96
C TYR A 145 15.93 10.83 -8.71
N VAL A 146 15.71 12.09 -9.10
CA VAL A 146 16.65 13.18 -8.84
C VAL A 146 16.88 13.35 -7.33
N LEU A 147 15.80 13.36 -6.53
CA LEU A 147 15.89 13.45 -5.07
C LEU A 147 16.72 12.29 -4.48
N ALA A 148 16.48 11.06 -4.93
CA ALA A 148 17.21 9.88 -4.45
C ALA A 148 18.71 9.90 -4.77
N ILE A 149 19.12 10.45 -5.93
CA ILE A 149 20.55 10.66 -6.25
C ILE A 149 21.14 11.74 -5.35
N THR A 150 20.47 12.89 -5.29
CA THR A 150 21.01 14.09 -4.64
C THR A 150 21.09 13.97 -3.12
N ALA A 151 20.35 13.03 -2.52
CA ALA A 151 20.40 12.71 -1.10
C ALA A 151 21.59 11.80 -0.69
N ARG A 152 22.43 11.35 -1.62
CA ARG A 152 23.58 10.47 -1.32
C ARG A 152 24.79 11.25 -0.80
N ASP A 153 25.48 10.69 0.19
CA ASP A 153 26.75 11.24 0.72
C ASP A 153 27.85 11.38 -0.35
N SER A 154 27.82 10.53 -1.38
CA SER A 154 28.75 10.55 -2.51
C SER A 154 28.43 11.64 -3.53
N TRP A 155 27.25 12.28 -3.46
CA TRP A 155 26.87 13.37 -4.33
C TRP A 155 27.37 14.70 -3.78
N LYS A 156 28.38 15.29 -4.43
CA LYS A 156 28.84 16.65 -4.15
C LYS A 156 28.36 17.58 -5.25
N SER A 157 27.31 18.33 -4.96
CA SER A 157 26.78 19.35 -5.87
C SER A 157 27.78 20.52 -5.99
N THR A 158 28.13 20.93 -7.20
CA THR A 158 28.66 22.28 -7.50
C THR A 158 27.55 23.29 -7.82
N TRP A 159 26.29 22.84 -7.79
CA TRP A 159 25.11 23.65 -8.05
C TRP A 159 24.70 24.34 -6.76
N ASP A 160 24.48 25.66 -6.85
CA ASP A 160 24.09 26.53 -5.74
C ASP A 160 23.06 25.86 -4.82
N GLU A 161 23.26 26.04 -3.51
CA GLU A 161 22.43 25.52 -2.40
C GLU A 161 20.92 25.85 -2.55
N ASP A 162 20.57 26.76 -3.47
CA ASP A 162 19.21 27.08 -3.87
C ASP A 162 18.47 25.95 -4.63
N PHE A 163 19.17 24.95 -5.17
CA PHE A 163 18.61 23.70 -5.73
C PHE A 163 18.08 22.76 -4.62
N SER A 164 17.48 23.35 -3.58
CA SER A 164 17.23 22.66 -2.33
C SER A 164 16.16 21.58 -2.49
N ILE A 165 16.62 20.33 -2.38
CA ILE A 165 15.87 19.13 -1.98
C ILE A 165 14.77 19.48 -0.97
N GLY A 166 15.05 20.38 -0.02
CA GLY A 166 14.09 20.88 0.96
C GLY A 166 12.81 21.50 0.38
N ARG A 167 12.86 22.23 -0.74
CA ARG A 167 11.66 22.79 -1.39
C ARG A 167 10.82 21.74 -2.11
N LEU A 168 11.44 20.68 -2.63
CA LEU A 168 10.76 19.58 -3.33
C LEU A 168 10.13 18.59 -2.35
N THR A 169 10.83 18.23 -1.27
CA THR A 169 10.28 17.39 -0.20
C THR A 169 9.14 18.09 0.53
N ALA A 170 9.25 19.40 0.78
CA ALA A 170 8.17 20.19 1.39
C ALA A 170 6.92 20.23 0.51
N LYS A 171 7.05 20.44 -0.81
CA LYS A 171 5.90 20.48 -1.74
C LYS A 171 5.21 19.14 -1.94
N ILE A 172 5.97 18.04 -1.91
CA ILE A 172 5.43 16.67 -1.98
C ILE A 172 4.65 16.31 -0.70
N ALA A 173 5.01 16.89 0.44
CA ALA A 173 4.28 16.82 1.71
C ALA A 173 3.17 17.91 1.84
N GLU A 174 3.10 18.85 0.90
CA GLU A 174 2.01 19.83 0.73
C GLU A 174 0.97 19.38 -0.30
N ALA A 175 1.18 18.26 -1.00
CA ALA A 175 0.15 17.69 -1.86
C ALA A 175 -1.13 17.46 -1.03
N GLU A 176 -2.25 18.04 -1.46
CA GLU A 176 -3.52 18.01 -0.75
C GLU A 176 -3.90 16.59 -0.31
N LEU A 177 -4.54 16.49 0.86
CA LEU A 177 -5.08 15.22 1.35
C LEU A 177 -6.16 14.76 0.36
N SER A 178 -6.03 13.55 -0.17
CA SER A 178 -6.92 13.02 -1.22
C SER A 178 -8.35 12.84 -0.73
N HIS A 179 -8.54 12.63 0.57
CA HIS A 179 -9.82 12.23 1.17
C HIS A 179 -10.08 12.94 2.51
N PRO A 180 -10.27 14.28 2.52
CA PRO A 180 -10.36 15.07 3.75
C PRO A 180 -11.55 14.71 4.65
N ARG A 181 -12.66 14.23 4.06
CA ARG A 181 -13.86 13.77 4.79
C ARG A 181 -13.56 12.65 5.79
N PHE A 182 -12.57 11.82 5.49
CA PHE A 182 -12.22 10.63 6.26
C PHE A 182 -11.05 10.85 7.22
N LEU A 183 -10.58 12.09 7.34
CA LEU A 183 -9.50 12.40 8.27
C LEU A 183 -9.97 12.22 9.71
N PRO A 184 -9.14 11.66 10.59
CA PRO A 184 -9.48 11.51 11.99
C PRO A 184 -9.63 12.87 12.66
N GLU A 185 -10.71 13.08 13.41
CA GLU A 185 -10.80 14.25 14.28
C GLU A 185 -9.85 14.15 15.48
N PRO A 186 -9.41 15.30 16.02
CA PRO A 186 -8.78 15.34 17.34
C PRO A 186 -9.69 14.66 18.37
N PHE A 187 -9.08 13.97 19.34
CA PHE A 187 -9.86 13.36 20.42
C PHE A 187 -10.63 14.42 21.21
N ASP A 188 -11.95 14.25 21.31
CA ASP A 188 -12.77 14.96 22.29
C ASP A 188 -12.73 14.19 23.62
N PRO A 189 -12.16 14.75 24.70
CA PRO A 189 -12.11 14.09 26.01
C PRO A 189 -13.49 13.92 26.67
N ASN A 190 -14.54 14.56 26.16
CA ASN A 190 -15.90 14.46 26.70
C ASN A 190 -16.79 13.48 25.91
N GLU A 191 -16.28 12.92 24.80
CA GLU A 191 -17.02 11.95 24.01
C GLU A 191 -17.07 10.61 24.74
N VAL A 192 -18.29 10.17 25.05
CA VAL A 192 -18.56 8.89 25.71
C VAL A 192 -19.48 8.07 24.83
N PHE A 193 -19.10 6.82 24.57
CA PHE A 193 -19.91 5.86 23.86
C PHE A 193 -20.66 4.98 24.87
N PRO A 194 -21.93 4.65 24.62
CA PRO A 194 -22.65 3.70 25.45
C PRO A 194 -22.02 2.32 25.31
N ASP A 195 -22.11 1.53 26.38
CA ASP A 195 -21.82 0.11 26.28
C ASP A 195 -22.82 -0.56 25.33
N PRO A 196 -22.37 -1.47 24.45
CA PRO A 196 -23.27 -2.23 23.59
C PRO A 196 -24.20 -3.10 24.45
N GLU A 197 -25.51 -2.94 24.25
CA GLU A 197 -26.50 -3.82 24.85
C GLU A 197 -26.36 -5.23 24.25
N PRO A 198 -26.41 -6.30 25.06
CA PRO A 198 -26.41 -7.67 24.57
C PRO A 198 -27.57 -7.91 23.61
N PHE A 199 -27.33 -8.65 22.53
CA PHE A 199 -28.37 -8.96 21.56
C PHE A 199 -28.18 -10.35 20.94
N GLU A 200 -29.29 -10.92 20.44
CA GLU A 200 -29.27 -12.12 19.61
C GLU A 200 -28.95 -11.74 18.17
N HIS A 201 -27.98 -12.42 17.57
CA HIS A 201 -27.51 -12.13 16.23
C HIS A 201 -27.96 -13.20 15.24
N GLU A 202 -28.75 -12.81 14.25
CA GLU A 202 -29.08 -13.64 13.08
C GLU A 202 -28.12 -13.31 11.93
N ASP A 203 -27.16 -14.20 11.66
CA ASP A 203 -26.16 -13.94 10.62
C ASP A 203 -26.77 -14.03 9.21
N PRO A 204 -26.63 -12.97 8.39
CA PRO A 204 -27.06 -12.95 6.98
C PRO A 204 -26.56 -14.11 6.12
N GLY A 205 -25.37 -14.65 6.41
CA GLY A 205 -24.77 -15.75 5.69
C GLY A 205 -25.58 -17.04 5.74
N ASN A 206 -26.44 -17.20 6.76
CA ASN A 206 -27.35 -18.35 6.85
C ASN A 206 -28.51 -18.29 5.84
N ARG A 207 -28.85 -17.09 5.33
CA ARG A 207 -29.89 -16.89 4.31
C ARG A 207 -29.35 -16.92 2.88
N ALA A 208 -28.03 -16.88 2.73
CA ALA A 208 -27.36 -16.79 1.44
C ALA A 208 -27.62 -18.01 0.54
N ASP A 209 -27.84 -17.75 -0.76
CA ASP A 209 -27.72 -18.76 -1.79
C ASP A 209 -26.24 -19.18 -1.94
N PRO A 210 -25.88 -20.46 -1.69
CA PRO A 210 -24.50 -20.93 -1.77
C PRO A 210 -23.92 -20.96 -3.19
N ALA A 211 -24.74 -20.71 -4.23
CA ALA A 211 -24.25 -20.53 -5.60
C ALA A 211 -23.72 -19.10 -5.87
N PHE A 212 -23.95 -18.16 -4.94
CA PHE A 212 -23.50 -16.77 -5.02
C PHE A 212 -23.89 -16.00 -6.31
N PRO A 213 -25.12 -16.13 -6.86
CA PRO A 213 -25.46 -15.54 -8.16
C PRO A 213 -25.42 -14.00 -8.21
N GLU A 214 -25.64 -13.32 -7.08
CA GLU A 214 -25.63 -11.85 -6.99
C GLU A 214 -24.22 -11.31 -6.69
N LEU A 215 -23.41 -12.07 -5.96
CA LEU A 215 -22.04 -11.71 -5.61
C LEU A 215 -21.03 -12.07 -6.70
N LEU A 216 -21.23 -13.21 -7.36
CA LEU A 216 -20.35 -13.78 -8.38
C LEU A 216 -21.11 -14.04 -9.70
N PRO A 217 -21.80 -13.03 -10.27
CA PRO A 217 -22.47 -13.18 -11.57
C PRO A 217 -21.46 -13.45 -12.71
N PRO A 218 -21.93 -13.92 -13.88
CA PRO A 218 -21.07 -14.11 -15.04
C PRO A 218 -20.26 -12.85 -15.39
N GLY A 219 -18.95 -13.02 -15.54
CA GLY A 219 -18.02 -11.92 -15.84
C GLY A 219 -17.24 -11.37 -14.63
N VAL A 220 -17.60 -11.79 -13.42
CA VAL A 220 -16.77 -11.56 -12.22
C VAL A 220 -15.58 -12.52 -12.23
N GLU A 221 -14.39 -11.97 -11.97
CA GLU A 221 -13.14 -12.71 -11.85
C GLU A 221 -12.88 -13.01 -10.37
N VAL A 222 -12.50 -14.25 -10.07
CA VAL A 222 -12.24 -14.74 -8.72
C VAL A 222 -10.87 -15.43 -8.70
N GLU A 223 -9.97 -14.95 -7.85
CA GLU A 223 -8.64 -15.53 -7.67
C GLU A 223 -8.39 -15.84 -6.19
N HIS A 224 -8.15 -17.10 -5.85
CA HIS A 224 -7.83 -17.46 -4.47
C HIS A 224 -6.38 -17.08 -4.15
N LEU A 225 -6.19 -16.25 -3.11
CA LEU A 225 -4.85 -15.82 -2.67
C LEU A 225 -4.05 -17.00 -2.12
N THR A 226 -4.69 -17.86 -1.33
CA THR A 226 -4.17 -19.17 -0.94
C THR A 226 -5.29 -20.22 -0.93
N PRO A 227 -4.96 -21.52 -0.86
CA PRO A 227 -5.96 -22.59 -0.90
C PRO A 227 -7.01 -22.51 0.23
N VAL A 228 -6.63 -22.04 1.41
CA VAL A 228 -7.48 -22.10 2.61
C VAL A 228 -8.05 -20.75 3.04
N ILE A 229 -7.39 -19.63 2.71
CA ILE A 229 -7.82 -18.29 3.12
C ILE A 229 -7.54 -17.26 2.02
N GLY A 230 -8.38 -16.23 1.94
CA GLY A 230 -8.13 -15.13 1.02
C GLY A 230 -8.65 -15.40 -0.37
N THR A 231 -9.40 -14.44 -0.91
CA THR A 231 -9.85 -14.43 -2.30
C THR A 231 -9.90 -13.01 -2.81
N GLU A 232 -9.38 -12.78 -3.99
CA GLU A 232 -9.53 -11.53 -4.72
C GLU A 232 -10.72 -11.64 -5.69
N VAL A 233 -11.53 -10.59 -5.75
CA VAL A 233 -12.71 -10.48 -6.60
C VAL A 233 -12.64 -9.18 -7.39
N THR A 234 -12.80 -9.28 -8.71
CA THR A 234 -12.82 -8.14 -9.64
C THR A 234 -14.03 -8.22 -10.56
N GLY A 235 -14.60 -7.07 -10.93
CA GLY A 235 -15.73 -7.01 -11.87
C GLY A 235 -17.11 -6.81 -11.23
N ILE A 236 -17.17 -6.57 -9.91
CA ILE A 236 -18.40 -6.22 -9.18
C ILE A 236 -18.17 -5.03 -8.26
N GLN A 237 -19.21 -4.22 -8.00
CA GLN A 237 -19.18 -3.12 -7.03
C GLN A 237 -19.96 -3.48 -5.76
N LEU A 238 -19.31 -3.40 -4.60
CA LEU A 238 -19.96 -3.61 -3.31
C LEU A 238 -21.11 -2.63 -3.07
N SER A 239 -20.98 -1.39 -3.57
CA SER A 239 -22.03 -0.36 -3.47
C SER A 239 -23.33 -0.72 -4.18
N GLU A 240 -23.28 -1.66 -5.13
CA GLU A 240 -24.42 -2.05 -5.96
C GLU A 240 -25.08 -3.35 -5.48
N LEU A 241 -24.55 -3.98 -4.43
CA LEU A 241 -25.11 -5.22 -3.90
C LEU A 241 -26.50 -5.02 -3.29
N THR A 242 -27.42 -5.87 -3.74
CA THR A 242 -28.75 -6.09 -3.15
C THR A 242 -28.63 -6.67 -1.73
N SER A 243 -29.75 -6.76 -1.02
CA SER A 243 -29.81 -7.48 0.27
C SER A 243 -29.34 -8.93 0.14
N GLU A 244 -29.75 -9.60 -0.92
CA GLU A 244 -29.41 -10.98 -1.26
C GLU A 244 -27.93 -11.11 -1.61
N GLY A 245 -27.38 -10.15 -2.36
CA GLY A 245 -25.94 -10.06 -2.62
C GLY A 245 -25.12 -9.83 -1.35
N ARG A 246 -25.64 -9.10 -0.36
CA ARG A 246 -24.98 -8.93 0.95
C ARG A 246 -25.07 -10.17 1.83
N ASP A 247 -26.20 -10.90 1.81
CA ASP A 247 -26.29 -12.21 2.45
C ASP A 247 -25.22 -13.16 1.88
N GLN A 248 -25.10 -13.20 0.55
CA GLN A 248 -24.06 -13.94 -0.17
C GLN A 248 -22.64 -13.49 0.19
N LEU A 249 -22.40 -12.18 0.30
CA LEU A 249 -21.11 -11.65 0.78
C LEU A 249 -20.77 -12.15 2.18
N SER A 250 -21.74 -12.12 3.12
CA SER A 250 -21.51 -12.60 4.50
C SER A 250 -21.04 -14.06 4.50
N ARG A 251 -21.74 -14.91 3.74
CA ARG A 251 -21.39 -16.33 3.62
C ARG A 251 -20.04 -16.55 2.93
N PHE A 252 -19.82 -15.90 1.79
CA PHE A 252 -18.58 -16.06 1.03
C PHE A 252 -17.35 -15.62 1.85
N VAL A 253 -17.47 -14.51 2.58
CA VAL A 253 -16.41 -14.05 3.51
C VAL A 253 -16.25 -15.02 4.67
N SER A 254 -17.33 -15.56 5.24
CA SER A 254 -17.28 -16.60 6.28
C SER A 254 -16.54 -17.87 5.82
N GLU A 255 -16.71 -18.26 4.55
CA GLU A 255 -16.07 -19.44 3.96
C GLU A 255 -14.60 -19.20 3.55
N ARG A 256 -14.26 -17.96 3.18
CA ARG A 256 -12.91 -17.59 2.70
C ARG A 256 -12.04 -16.88 3.74
N GLY A 257 -12.60 -16.51 4.89
CA GLY A 257 -11.97 -15.71 5.95
C GLY A 257 -11.78 -14.24 5.57
N VAL A 258 -11.19 -13.96 4.41
CA VAL A 258 -10.99 -12.59 3.89
C VAL A 258 -11.19 -12.56 2.38
N VAL A 259 -11.84 -11.49 1.90
CA VAL A 259 -12.09 -11.25 0.48
C VAL A 259 -11.70 -9.82 0.12
N VAL A 260 -10.92 -9.67 -0.95
CA VAL A 260 -10.41 -8.40 -1.46
C VAL A 260 -11.17 -8.04 -2.72
N PHE A 261 -11.89 -6.93 -2.71
CA PHE A 261 -12.57 -6.38 -3.87
C PHE A 261 -11.72 -5.27 -4.48
N ARG A 262 -11.34 -5.40 -5.75
CA ARG A 262 -10.53 -4.40 -6.46
C ARG A 262 -11.39 -3.40 -7.20
N LYS A 263 -10.83 -2.22 -7.49
CA LYS A 263 -11.44 -1.15 -8.30
C LYS A 263 -12.84 -0.74 -7.82
N GLN A 264 -13.00 -0.60 -6.50
CA GLN A 264 -14.25 -0.23 -5.87
C GLN A 264 -14.43 1.30 -5.81
N ASN A 265 -15.66 1.74 -6.00
CA ASN A 265 -16.11 3.12 -5.77
C ASN A 265 -16.55 3.37 -4.31
N PHE A 266 -16.42 2.37 -3.42
CA PHE A 266 -17.04 2.39 -2.08
C PHE A 266 -16.63 3.62 -1.26
N LYS A 267 -15.39 4.11 -1.41
CA LYS A 267 -14.93 5.35 -0.74
C LYS A 267 -15.66 6.62 -1.22
N ASP A 268 -16.22 6.59 -2.41
CA ASP A 268 -16.80 7.73 -3.13
C ASP A 268 -18.33 7.83 -2.95
N ILE A 269 -19.01 6.78 -2.47
CA ILE A 269 -20.44 6.85 -2.12
C ILE A 269 -20.66 7.64 -0.81
N GLU A 270 -21.93 7.94 -0.50
CA GLU A 270 -22.29 8.67 0.71
C GLU A 270 -22.06 7.84 1.98
N PRO A 271 -21.59 8.43 3.10
CA PRO A 271 -21.33 7.69 4.33
C PRO A 271 -22.56 6.97 4.86
N GLU A 272 -23.74 7.58 4.73
CA GLU A 272 -25.01 6.96 5.11
C GLU A 272 -25.24 5.64 4.36
N ASP A 273 -24.86 5.55 3.08
CA ASP A 273 -25.02 4.33 2.30
C ASP A 273 -23.94 3.28 2.65
N GLN A 274 -22.72 3.71 2.97
CA GLN A 274 -21.68 2.83 3.55
C GLN A 274 -22.13 2.25 4.90
N LEU A 275 -22.78 3.07 5.74
CA LEU A 275 -23.31 2.64 7.03
C LEU A 275 -24.51 1.71 6.86
N LYS A 276 -25.45 2.01 5.96
CA LYS A 276 -26.53 1.06 5.63
C LYS A 276 -25.99 -0.28 5.12
N PHE A 277 -24.92 -0.26 4.34
CA PHE A 277 -24.26 -1.46 3.86
C PHE A 277 -23.76 -2.32 5.03
N ILE A 278 -22.95 -1.75 5.94
CA ILE A 278 -22.39 -2.54 7.06
C ILE A 278 -23.46 -2.94 8.09
N ARG A 279 -24.51 -2.13 8.26
CA ARG A 279 -25.63 -2.42 9.17
C ARG A 279 -26.41 -3.68 8.79
N HIS A 280 -26.32 -4.10 7.53
CA HIS A 280 -26.87 -5.37 7.06
C HIS A 280 -26.32 -6.57 7.82
N PHE A 281 -25.06 -6.49 8.28
CA PHE A 281 -24.34 -7.57 8.98
C PHE A 281 -24.45 -7.49 10.51
N GLY A 282 -25.20 -6.52 11.05
CA GLY A 282 -25.37 -6.34 12.49
C GLY A 282 -25.25 -4.88 12.95
N PRO A 283 -25.45 -4.61 14.26
CA PRO A 283 -25.26 -3.28 14.83
C PRO A 283 -23.85 -2.74 14.59
N HIS A 284 -23.70 -1.43 14.46
CA HIS A 284 -22.38 -0.81 14.29
C HIS A 284 -21.50 -1.01 15.52
N TYR A 285 -20.26 -1.42 15.30
CA TYR A 285 -19.25 -1.38 16.35
C TYR A 285 -18.66 0.03 16.48
N LEU A 286 -18.78 0.62 17.67
CA LEU A 286 -18.15 1.89 18.00
C LEU A 286 -16.80 1.63 18.68
N HIS A 287 -15.71 1.95 17.99
CA HIS A 287 -14.37 1.66 18.49
C HIS A 287 -14.01 2.55 19.69
N PRO A 288 -13.75 1.97 20.88
CA PRO A 288 -13.70 2.74 22.12
C PRO A 288 -12.38 3.53 22.31
N SER A 289 -11.34 3.20 21.56
CA SER A 289 -9.98 3.74 21.76
C SER A 289 -9.53 4.77 20.73
N ASP A 290 -10.03 4.68 19.49
CA ASP A 290 -9.36 5.28 18.33
C ASP A 290 -10.14 6.40 17.65
N ARG A 291 -9.46 7.17 16.82
CA ARG A 291 -10.07 8.31 16.13
C ARG A 291 -11.00 7.88 15.00
N HIS A 292 -12.07 8.63 14.86
CA HIS A 292 -13.02 8.54 13.76
C HIS A 292 -13.05 9.87 13.01
N PRO A 293 -13.55 9.90 11.76
CA PRO A 293 -13.82 11.14 11.06
C PRO A 293 -14.95 11.94 11.71
N LYS A 294 -15.00 13.21 11.35
CA LYS A 294 -16.00 14.15 11.85
C LYS A 294 -17.42 13.64 11.59
N ASP A 295 -18.27 13.73 12.61
CA ASP A 295 -19.69 13.35 12.57
C ASP A 295 -19.93 11.88 12.15
N LEU A 296 -18.90 11.03 12.21
CA LEU A 296 -18.92 9.63 11.75
C LEU A 296 -18.32 8.66 12.79
N PRO A 297 -18.88 8.57 14.01
CA PRO A 297 -18.32 7.76 15.12
C PRO A 297 -18.27 6.24 14.86
N GLN A 298 -19.02 5.75 13.87
CA GLN A 298 -19.02 4.34 13.45
C GLN A 298 -17.78 3.94 12.64
N TYR A 299 -17.00 4.92 12.19
CA TYR A 299 -15.79 4.69 11.40
C TYR A 299 -14.58 4.62 12.32
N TYR A 300 -13.61 3.83 11.93
CA TYR A 300 -12.26 3.91 12.48
C TYR A 300 -11.31 4.38 11.38
N SER A 301 -10.67 5.53 11.60
CA SER A 301 -9.71 6.10 10.65
C SER A 301 -8.28 5.70 11.00
N ILE A 302 -7.70 4.85 10.16
CA ILE A 302 -6.31 4.42 10.24
C ILE A 302 -5.50 5.37 9.35
N PHE A 303 -4.94 6.40 9.97
CA PHE A 303 -4.23 7.47 9.27
C PHE A 303 -2.81 7.62 9.82
N GLN A 304 -1.86 7.72 8.90
CA GLN A 304 -0.46 8.03 9.15
C GLN A 304 -0.01 9.10 8.16
N ASP A 305 0.69 10.12 8.68
CA ASP A 305 1.31 11.19 7.92
C ASP A 305 2.60 11.67 8.60
N ALA A 306 3.55 12.17 7.80
CA ALA A 306 4.85 12.66 8.27
C ALA A 306 4.76 13.76 9.33
N LYS A 307 3.71 14.59 9.27
CA LYS A 307 3.47 15.71 10.19
C LYS A 307 2.67 15.27 11.42
N GLU A 308 2.11 14.06 11.40
CA GLU A 308 1.23 13.59 12.46
C GLU A 308 1.99 12.79 13.52
N LYS A 309 2.05 13.34 14.74
CA LYS A 309 2.62 12.68 15.93
C LYS A 309 1.57 11.84 16.68
N SER A 310 0.57 11.30 15.99
CA SER A 310 -0.53 10.56 16.63
C SER A 310 -0.07 9.18 17.12
N VAL A 311 -0.81 8.62 18.07
CA VAL A 311 -0.59 7.28 18.65
C VAL A 311 -0.68 6.16 17.58
N ASN A 312 -1.33 6.43 16.43
CA ASN A 312 -1.42 5.50 15.30
C ASN A 312 -0.25 5.61 14.33
N ASN A 313 0.78 6.37 14.66
CA ASN A 313 2.04 6.37 13.93
C ASN A 313 2.80 5.08 14.24
N SER A 314 2.34 4.01 13.60
CA SER A 314 2.80 2.62 13.71
C SER A 314 4.29 2.42 13.40
N VAL A 315 4.96 3.45 12.88
CA VAL A 315 6.42 3.57 12.80
C VAL A 315 7.08 3.41 14.18
N ASN A 316 6.43 3.83 15.27
CA ASN A 316 7.00 3.68 16.62
C ASN A 316 7.04 2.23 17.12
N VAL A 317 6.36 1.28 16.47
CA VAL A 317 6.41 -0.13 16.89
C VAL A 317 7.81 -0.72 16.63
N ILE A 318 8.46 -0.39 15.50
CA ILE A 318 9.82 -0.89 15.22
C ILE A 318 10.88 -0.22 16.11
N ALA A 319 10.64 1.00 16.60
CA ALA A 319 11.60 1.69 17.47
C ALA A 319 11.90 0.91 18.76
N ASN A 320 10.93 0.11 19.25
CA ASN A 320 11.06 -0.70 20.47
C ASN A 320 10.84 -2.21 20.26
N HIS A 321 10.50 -2.66 19.05
CA HIS A 321 10.25 -4.08 18.74
C HIS A 321 11.01 -4.52 17.48
N LEU A 322 11.43 -5.79 17.45
CA LEU A 322 12.12 -6.37 16.29
C LEU A 322 11.22 -6.51 15.05
N THR A 323 9.90 -6.45 15.23
CA THR A 323 8.90 -6.59 14.17
C THR A 323 7.65 -5.79 14.55
N SER A 324 6.88 -5.38 13.53
CA SER A 324 5.56 -4.74 13.71
C SER A 324 4.41 -5.74 13.78
N VAL A 325 4.72 -7.04 13.77
CA VAL A 325 3.72 -8.11 13.76
C VAL A 325 3.09 -8.23 15.14
N THR A 326 1.77 -8.06 15.19
CA THR A 326 0.93 -8.24 16.38
C THR A 326 -0.37 -8.86 15.92
N TRP A 327 -0.45 -10.18 16.01
CA TRP A 327 -1.62 -10.93 15.56
C TRP A 327 -2.77 -10.75 16.53
N HIS A 328 -3.93 -10.35 16.02
CA HIS A 328 -5.12 -10.15 16.83
C HIS A 328 -6.41 -10.36 16.03
N THR A 329 -7.48 -10.66 16.76
CA THR A 329 -8.87 -10.42 16.32
C THR A 329 -9.39 -9.14 16.98
N ASP A 330 -10.11 -8.31 16.23
CA ASP A 330 -10.61 -7.03 16.72
C ASP A 330 -11.67 -7.23 17.81
N GLY A 331 -11.63 -6.41 18.86
CA GLY A 331 -12.73 -6.32 19.84
C GLY A 331 -13.09 -7.62 20.55
N SER A 332 -12.15 -8.57 20.69
CA SER A 332 -12.46 -9.88 21.31
C SER A 332 -12.95 -9.79 22.77
N SER A 333 -12.67 -8.67 23.43
CA SER A 333 -13.08 -8.41 24.81
C SER A 333 -14.54 -7.98 24.95
N GLU A 334 -15.23 -7.62 23.85
CA GLU A 334 -16.67 -7.36 23.88
C GLU A 334 -17.46 -8.63 24.19
N LEU A 335 -18.66 -8.48 24.75
CA LEU A 335 -19.56 -9.62 24.99
C LEU A 335 -20.07 -10.21 23.66
N ASN A 336 -20.45 -9.33 22.73
CA ASN A 336 -20.74 -9.62 21.34
C ASN A 336 -19.59 -9.04 20.50
N PRO A 337 -18.53 -9.81 20.18
CA PRO A 337 -17.40 -9.31 19.41
C PRO A 337 -17.78 -8.90 17.99
N PRO A 338 -16.92 -8.09 17.32
CA PRO A 338 -17.04 -7.80 15.91
C PRO A 338 -17.11 -9.05 15.01
N GLY A 339 -17.94 -8.97 13.96
CA GLY A 339 -18.06 -9.97 12.90
C GLY A 339 -17.52 -9.48 11.57
N ILE A 340 -18.42 -9.23 10.62
CA ILE A 340 -18.03 -8.73 9.29
C ILE A 340 -17.42 -7.33 9.43
N THR A 341 -16.20 -7.21 8.93
CA THR A 341 -15.48 -5.96 8.95
C THR A 341 -15.04 -5.57 7.55
N LEU A 342 -15.27 -4.31 7.20
CA LEU A 342 -14.93 -3.73 5.91
C LEU A 342 -13.87 -2.64 6.10
N LEU A 343 -12.76 -2.76 5.38
CA LEU A 343 -11.64 -1.82 5.39
C LEU A 343 -11.36 -1.38 3.95
N PHE A 344 -11.48 -0.09 3.69
CA PHE A 344 -11.26 0.48 2.37
C PHE A 344 -10.09 1.47 2.39
N VAL A 345 -9.27 1.39 1.35
CA VAL A 345 -8.06 2.22 1.24
C VAL A 345 -8.35 3.55 0.55
N LEU A 346 -7.79 4.61 1.14
CA LEU A 346 -7.89 5.98 0.66
C LEU A 346 -6.55 6.46 0.09
N GLU A 347 -5.46 6.13 0.78
CA GLU A 347 -4.11 6.43 0.33
C GLU A 347 -3.15 5.32 0.76
N THR A 348 -2.31 4.87 -0.16
CA THR A 348 -1.25 3.89 0.09
C THR A 348 0.12 4.55 0.09
N PRO A 349 1.10 3.99 0.83
CA PRO A 349 2.50 4.34 0.66
C PRO A 349 2.89 4.28 -0.83
N ARG A 350 3.59 5.31 -1.29
CA ARG A 350 3.93 5.54 -2.70
C ARG A 350 4.88 4.48 -3.25
N ASN A 351 5.68 3.86 -2.40
CA ASN A 351 6.66 2.84 -2.79
C ASN A 351 6.25 1.44 -2.31
N GLY A 352 4.97 1.25 -1.96
CA GLY A 352 4.46 -0.01 -1.42
C GLY A 352 4.76 -0.20 0.07
N GLY A 353 4.37 -1.35 0.61
CA GLY A 353 4.36 -1.60 2.05
C GLY A 353 3.04 -1.15 2.70
N GLY A 354 2.92 -1.43 4.00
CA GLY A 354 1.66 -1.19 4.71
C GLY A 354 0.61 -2.28 4.49
N ASP A 355 1.03 -3.44 4.01
CA ASP A 355 0.19 -4.61 3.75
C ASP A 355 -0.43 -5.14 5.04
N THR A 356 -1.53 -5.87 4.91
CA THR A 356 -2.17 -6.55 6.04
C THR A 356 -2.07 -8.06 5.83
N LEU A 357 -1.57 -8.78 6.84
CA LEU A 357 -1.57 -10.24 6.83
C LEU A 357 -2.81 -10.73 7.57
N TYR A 358 -3.37 -11.83 7.10
CA TYR A 358 -4.51 -12.53 7.70
C TYR A 358 -4.16 -14.01 7.87
N THR A 359 -4.72 -14.66 8.88
CA THR A 359 -4.53 -16.10 9.15
C THR A 359 -5.85 -16.75 9.53
N SER A 360 -6.06 -17.98 9.05
CA SER A 360 -7.27 -18.76 9.33
C SER A 360 -7.15 -19.46 10.67
N THR A 361 -7.96 -19.04 11.65
CA THR A 361 -8.00 -19.73 12.96
C THR A 361 -8.81 -21.02 12.91
N VAL A 362 -9.57 -21.25 11.84
CA VAL A 362 -10.19 -22.54 11.50
C VAL A 362 -9.12 -23.56 11.12
N GLU A 363 -8.31 -23.25 10.11
CA GLU A 363 -7.26 -24.17 9.64
C GLU A 363 -6.19 -24.37 10.71
N ALA A 364 -5.91 -23.34 11.51
CA ALA A 364 -5.06 -23.47 12.69
C ALA A 364 -5.58 -24.52 13.67
N TYR A 365 -6.90 -24.56 13.93
CA TYR A 365 -7.52 -25.59 14.77
C TYR A 365 -7.48 -26.97 14.11
N GLU A 366 -7.85 -27.06 12.82
CA GLU A 366 -7.91 -28.32 12.06
C GLU A 366 -6.54 -29.03 11.97
N ARG A 367 -5.43 -28.28 12.03
CA ARG A 367 -4.06 -28.83 12.04
C ARG A 367 -3.58 -29.36 13.38
N LEU A 368 -4.29 -29.11 14.48
CA LEU A 368 -3.97 -29.70 15.77
C LEU A 368 -4.28 -31.19 15.77
N SER A 369 -3.56 -31.99 16.58
CA SER A 369 -3.88 -33.42 16.68
C SER A 369 -5.30 -33.61 17.26
N PRO A 370 -6.02 -34.68 16.90
CA PRO A 370 -7.37 -34.92 17.43
C PRO A 370 -7.43 -34.97 18.96
N GLU A 371 -6.40 -35.47 19.63
CA GLU A 371 -6.30 -35.48 21.09
C GLU A 371 -6.14 -34.07 21.66
N PHE A 372 -5.39 -33.21 20.96
CA PHE A 372 -5.19 -31.84 21.39
C PHE A 372 -6.46 -31.01 21.14
N GLN A 373 -7.13 -31.18 20.00
CA GLN A 373 -8.45 -30.59 19.75
C GLN A 373 -9.44 -30.91 20.87
N LYS A 374 -9.57 -32.20 21.25
CA LYS A 374 -10.43 -32.63 22.38
C LYS A 374 -10.03 -32.00 23.71
N ARG A 375 -8.73 -31.77 23.94
CA ARG A 375 -8.24 -31.15 25.17
C ARG A 375 -8.60 -29.66 25.25
N LEU A 376 -8.72 -28.98 24.12
CA LEU A 376 -9.06 -27.55 24.07
C LEU A 376 -10.58 -27.31 24.19
N GLU A 377 -11.40 -28.29 23.82
CA GLU A 377 -12.86 -28.18 23.91
C GLU A 377 -13.32 -27.95 25.36
N GLY A 378 -14.15 -26.92 25.55
CA GLY A 378 -14.67 -26.52 26.87
C GLY A 378 -13.74 -25.65 27.70
N LEU A 379 -12.52 -25.35 27.22
CA LEU A 379 -11.67 -24.34 27.85
C LEU A 379 -12.13 -22.94 27.46
N GLU A 380 -12.01 -22.02 28.41
CA GLU A 380 -12.36 -20.61 28.24
C GLU A 380 -11.14 -19.75 28.56
N ALA A 381 -11.08 -18.57 27.93
CA ALA A 381 -10.12 -17.53 28.23
C ALA A 381 -10.85 -16.22 28.50
N GLU A 382 -10.25 -15.40 29.35
CA GLU A 382 -10.71 -14.04 29.57
C GLU A 382 -10.03 -13.11 28.57
N HIS A 383 -10.83 -12.32 27.86
CA HIS A 383 -10.37 -11.32 26.90
C HIS A 383 -10.59 -9.93 27.49
N TYR A 384 -9.55 -9.12 27.53
CA TYR A 384 -9.59 -7.74 28.02
C TYR A 384 -8.64 -6.85 27.22
N LEU A 385 -8.82 -5.53 27.34
CA LEU A 385 -7.84 -4.57 26.86
C LEU A 385 -6.84 -4.25 27.99
N PRO A 386 -5.52 -4.27 27.75
CA PRO A 386 -4.52 -3.99 28.79
C PRO A 386 -4.43 -2.50 29.17
N TYR A 387 -5.37 -1.68 28.67
CA TYR A 387 -5.49 -0.27 28.94
C TYR A 387 -6.97 0.13 28.94
N ASN A 388 -7.30 1.24 29.60
CA ASN A 388 -8.66 1.79 29.55
C ASN A 388 -8.86 2.59 28.24
N PRO A 389 -9.88 2.26 27.43
CA PRO A 389 -10.25 3.07 26.29
C PRO A 389 -10.68 4.48 26.72
N ARG A 390 -10.74 5.38 25.75
CA ARG A 390 -11.02 6.80 26.01
C ARG A 390 -12.50 7.11 26.18
N ARG A 391 -13.37 6.33 25.52
CA ARG A 391 -14.80 6.64 25.37
C ARG A 391 -15.74 5.76 26.19
N ARG A 392 -15.23 4.71 26.82
CA ARG A 392 -15.97 3.84 27.76
C ARG A 392 -14.98 2.99 28.54
N GLU A 393 -15.48 2.28 29.55
CA GLU A 393 -14.67 1.33 30.31
C GLU A 393 -14.17 0.18 29.43
N ALA A 394 -13.01 -0.39 29.79
CA ALA A 394 -12.45 -1.51 29.05
C ALA A 394 -13.38 -2.73 29.21
N PRO A 395 -13.98 -3.26 28.12
CA PRO A 395 -14.78 -4.46 28.24
C PRO A 395 -13.88 -5.64 28.62
N ARG A 396 -14.43 -6.57 29.41
CA ARG A 396 -13.75 -7.77 29.90
C ARG A 396 -14.74 -8.91 29.94
N ASN A 397 -14.53 -9.94 29.11
CA ASN A 397 -15.46 -11.05 28.96
C ASN A 397 -14.72 -12.38 28.81
N VAL A 398 -15.37 -13.44 29.29
CA VAL A 398 -14.88 -14.83 29.16
C VAL A 398 -15.53 -15.47 27.94
N HIS A 399 -14.69 -16.02 27.06
CA HIS A 399 -15.08 -16.67 25.81
C HIS A 399 -14.41 -18.04 25.67
N PRO A 400 -15.03 -18.99 24.94
CA PRO A 400 -14.41 -20.27 24.63
C PRO A 400 -13.17 -20.09 23.75
N ILE A 401 -12.08 -20.78 24.06
CA ILE A 401 -10.85 -20.73 23.23
C ILE A 401 -11.00 -21.50 21.92
N VAL A 402 -12.01 -22.38 21.85
CA VAL A 402 -12.48 -23.05 20.63
C VAL A 402 -13.94 -22.71 20.48
N ARG A 403 -14.26 -21.84 19.52
CA ARG A 403 -15.62 -21.44 19.23
C ARG A 403 -16.14 -22.11 17.96
N THR A 404 -17.46 -22.19 17.82
CA THR A 404 -18.11 -22.62 16.57
C THR A 404 -18.54 -21.39 15.75
N HIS A 405 -18.26 -21.42 14.45
CA HIS A 405 -18.67 -20.37 13.54
C HIS A 405 -20.16 -20.53 13.17
N PRO A 406 -21.01 -19.51 13.33
CA PRO A 406 -22.46 -19.66 13.21
C PRO A 406 -22.95 -20.00 11.79
N VAL A 407 -22.22 -19.55 10.76
CA VAL A 407 -22.55 -19.82 9.34
C VAL A 407 -21.95 -21.12 8.84
N THR A 408 -20.63 -21.31 8.99
CA THR A 408 -19.93 -22.47 8.40
C THR A 408 -20.00 -23.73 9.28
N GLY A 409 -20.37 -23.60 10.55
CA GLY A 409 -20.36 -24.69 11.53
C GLY A 409 -18.95 -25.18 11.90
N LYS A 410 -17.89 -24.55 11.38
CA LYS A 410 -16.51 -24.95 11.66
C LYS A 410 -16.06 -24.47 13.03
N LYS A 411 -15.19 -25.26 13.66
CA LYS A 411 -14.51 -24.87 14.90
C LYS A 411 -13.27 -24.04 14.58
N CYS A 412 -13.00 -23.02 15.39
CA CYS A 412 -11.82 -22.17 15.22
C CYS A 412 -11.24 -21.75 16.57
N LEU A 413 -9.92 -21.48 16.57
CA LEU A 413 -9.23 -20.93 17.73
C LEU A 413 -9.66 -19.48 17.94
N PHE A 414 -10.03 -19.14 19.18
CA PHE A 414 -10.38 -17.79 19.60
C PHE A 414 -9.54 -17.40 20.82
N VAL A 415 -8.28 -17.08 20.54
CA VAL A 415 -7.27 -16.67 21.52
C VAL A 415 -6.59 -15.41 20.98
N ASN A 416 -5.97 -14.59 21.82
CA ASN A 416 -5.14 -13.44 21.42
C ASN A 416 -3.82 -13.45 22.21
N GLU A 417 -2.81 -12.71 21.75
CA GLU A 417 -1.52 -12.63 22.44
C GLU A 417 -1.66 -12.00 23.83
N GLU A 418 -1.24 -12.75 24.86
CA GLU A 418 -0.96 -12.24 26.20
C GLU A 418 0.23 -12.98 26.83
N GLU A 419 0.81 -12.36 27.86
CA GLU A 419 1.89 -12.85 28.71
C GLU A 419 1.40 -13.99 29.64
N SER A 420 0.93 -15.11 29.06
CA SER A 420 0.30 -16.23 29.78
C SER A 420 0.90 -17.60 29.42
N ASP A 421 0.54 -18.60 30.24
CA ASP A 421 1.07 -19.97 30.33
C ASP A 421 1.42 -20.66 29.01
N ASN A 422 2.27 -21.69 29.11
CA ASN A 422 2.80 -22.50 27.99
C ASN A 422 1.76 -22.88 26.90
N LEU A 423 0.48 -23.08 27.27
CA LEU A 423 -0.59 -23.39 26.32
C LEU A 423 -0.94 -22.21 25.42
N LEU A 424 -1.14 -21.00 25.98
CA LEU A 424 -1.48 -19.82 25.18
C LEU A 424 -0.30 -19.44 24.27
N CYS A 425 0.92 -19.49 24.79
CA CYS A 425 2.15 -19.31 24.01
C CYS A 425 2.27 -20.31 22.84
N PHE A 426 1.88 -21.56 23.06
CA PHE A 426 1.84 -22.56 22.00
C PHE A 426 0.79 -22.22 20.93
N LEU A 427 -0.45 -21.90 21.33
CA LEU A 427 -1.54 -21.63 20.40
C LEU A 427 -1.31 -20.35 19.57
N THR A 428 -0.92 -19.26 20.22
CA THR A 428 -0.57 -18.00 19.55
C THR A 428 0.65 -18.17 18.66
N GLY A 429 1.68 -18.90 19.12
CA GLY A 429 2.84 -19.24 18.31
C GLY A 429 2.53 -20.16 17.11
N HIS A 430 1.56 -21.06 17.23
CA HIS A 430 1.06 -21.89 16.13
C HIS A 430 0.38 -21.05 15.06
N ILE A 431 -0.49 -20.12 15.49
CA ILE A 431 -1.17 -19.18 14.59
C ILE A 431 -0.15 -18.26 13.89
N ALA A 432 0.77 -17.64 14.65
CA ALA A 432 1.72 -16.66 14.13
C ALA A 432 2.74 -17.24 13.15
N ARG A 433 3.11 -18.53 13.31
CA ARG A 433 4.08 -19.22 12.44
C ARG A 433 3.41 -20.01 11.31
N GLY A 434 2.08 -20.05 11.28
CA GLY A 434 1.26 -20.81 10.35
C GLY A 434 1.16 -20.22 8.94
N GLN A 435 2.28 -20.03 8.25
CA GLN A 435 2.27 -19.37 6.94
C GLN A 435 1.48 -20.12 5.86
N ASP A 436 1.34 -21.45 5.97
CA ASP A 436 0.53 -22.26 5.05
C ASP A 436 -0.97 -21.96 5.12
N PHE A 437 -1.42 -21.31 6.19
CA PHE A 437 -2.81 -20.94 6.41
C PHE A 437 -2.99 -19.44 6.67
N ALA A 438 -2.03 -18.66 6.20
CA ALA A 438 -2.06 -17.22 6.16
C ALA A 438 -2.09 -16.71 4.71
N CYS A 439 -2.60 -15.50 4.52
CA CYS A 439 -2.44 -14.76 3.27
C CYS A 439 -1.98 -13.33 3.56
N ARG A 440 -1.40 -12.67 2.56
CA ARG A 440 -0.97 -11.28 2.63
C ARG A 440 -1.75 -10.46 1.61
N VAL A 441 -2.46 -9.45 2.09
CA VAL A 441 -3.19 -8.52 1.24
C VAL A 441 -2.34 -7.28 1.00
N LYS A 442 -1.91 -7.12 -0.26
CA LYS A 442 -1.28 -5.90 -0.74
C LYS A 442 -2.33 -4.87 -1.10
N TRP A 443 -2.19 -3.67 -0.54
CA TRP A 443 -3.13 -2.58 -0.80
C TRP A 443 -2.89 -1.94 -2.16
N GLU A 444 -3.98 -1.71 -2.88
CA GLU A 444 -4.00 -0.97 -4.16
C GLU A 444 -5.11 0.06 -4.12
N ALA A 445 -4.96 1.17 -4.84
CA ALA A 445 -6.00 2.20 -4.90
C ALA A 445 -7.37 1.61 -5.28
N GLY A 446 -8.41 1.97 -4.52
CA GLY A 446 -9.76 1.43 -4.72
C GLY A 446 -9.96 -0.01 -4.22
N SER A 447 -9.05 -0.56 -3.41
CA SER A 447 -9.27 -1.85 -2.76
C SER A 447 -10.20 -1.71 -1.55
N VAL A 448 -11.15 -2.63 -1.44
CA VAL A 448 -11.96 -2.84 -0.24
C VAL A 448 -11.74 -4.27 0.22
N VAL A 449 -11.32 -4.45 1.46
CA VAL A 449 -11.16 -5.76 2.09
C VAL A 449 -12.32 -5.99 3.03
N VAL A 450 -12.97 -7.13 2.89
CA VAL A 450 -14.00 -7.60 3.81
C VAL A 450 -13.49 -8.89 4.46
N TRP A 451 -13.44 -8.95 5.79
CA TRP A 451 -13.05 -10.18 6.50
C TRP A 451 -14.04 -10.56 7.58
N ASP A 452 -14.02 -11.85 7.91
CA ASP A 452 -14.74 -12.42 9.02
C ASP A 452 -13.83 -12.40 10.26
N ASN A 453 -14.09 -11.47 11.18
CA ASN A 453 -13.30 -11.31 12.40
C ASN A 453 -13.46 -12.49 13.38
N ARG A 454 -14.45 -13.37 13.18
CA ARG A 454 -14.73 -14.51 14.08
C ARG A 454 -13.85 -15.71 13.82
N SER A 455 -13.30 -15.83 12.60
CA SER A 455 -12.48 -16.97 12.16
C SER A 455 -11.11 -16.57 11.61
N THR A 456 -10.73 -15.31 11.79
CA THR A 456 -9.43 -14.81 11.34
C THR A 456 -8.74 -14.00 12.43
N GLN A 457 -7.41 -14.03 12.40
CA GLN A 457 -6.59 -12.98 13.00
C GLN A 457 -5.87 -12.22 11.90
N HIS A 458 -5.46 -11.00 12.19
CA HIS A 458 -4.72 -10.17 11.26
C HIS A 458 -3.63 -9.36 11.95
N THR A 459 -2.71 -8.85 11.16
CA THR A 459 -1.66 -7.93 11.60
C THR A 459 -1.35 -6.93 10.50
N ALA A 460 -1.16 -5.67 10.87
CA ALA A 460 -0.63 -4.66 9.98
C ALA A 460 0.89 -4.82 9.85
N THR A 461 1.43 -4.49 8.67
CA THR A 461 2.87 -4.28 8.50
C THR A 461 3.17 -2.80 8.43
N THR A 462 4.27 -2.38 9.04
CA THR A 462 4.72 -0.97 9.03
C THR A 462 5.99 -0.83 8.21
N ASN A 463 6.12 -1.66 7.16
CA ASN A 463 7.30 -1.77 6.31
C ASN A 463 7.35 -0.67 5.22
N PHE A 464 7.04 0.56 5.59
CA PHE A 464 7.09 1.74 4.74
C PHE A 464 7.67 2.93 5.52
N PRO A 465 8.34 3.89 4.86
CA PRO A 465 8.97 5.02 5.54
C PRO A 465 7.97 5.85 6.34
N SER A 466 8.44 6.42 7.45
CA SER A 466 7.60 7.16 8.39
C SER A 466 7.05 8.48 7.85
N ASP A 467 7.70 9.00 6.82
CA ASP A 467 7.31 10.19 6.09
C ASP A 467 6.35 9.90 4.92
N GLU A 468 5.99 8.62 4.68
CA GLU A 468 4.95 8.24 3.74
C GLU A 468 3.56 8.24 4.40
N ARG A 469 2.56 8.61 3.60
CA ARG A 469 1.15 8.60 4.01
C ARG A 469 0.52 7.24 3.80
N ARG A 470 -0.30 6.84 4.77
CA ARG A 470 -1.19 5.67 4.67
C ARG A 470 -2.52 6.03 5.31
N HIS A 471 -3.60 5.89 4.55
CA HIS A 471 -4.94 6.23 5.01
C HIS A 471 -5.93 5.15 4.60
N LEU A 472 -6.57 4.54 5.59
CA LEU A 472 -7.66 3.58 5.42
C LEU A 472 -8.78 3.90 6.40
N CYS A 473 -9.99 3.50 6.04
CA CYS A 473 -11.13 3.59 6.92
C CYS A 473 -11.79 2.22 7.09
N ARG A 474 -12.12 1.91 8.35
CA ARG A 474 -12.79 0.67 8.74
C ARG A 474 -14.20 0.99 9.21
N ILE A 475 -15.16 0.17 8.80
CA ILE A 475 -16.50 0.08 9.38
C ILE A 475 -16.77 -1.38 9.71
N THR A 476 -17.38 -1.61 10.87
CA THR A 476 -17.45 -2.94 11.48
C THR A 476 -18.84 -3.20 12.04
N SER A 477 -19.38 -4.40 11.85
CA SER A 477 -20.58 -4.85 12.55
C SER A 477 -20.23 -5.70 13.78
N LEU A 478 -21.06 -5.63 14.81
CA LEU A 478 -21.11 -6.58 15.90
C LEU A 478 -21.81 -7.86 15.46
N ALA A 479 -21.44 -8.98 16.05
CA ALA A 479 -21.99 -10.30 15.74
C ALA A 479 -22.48 -11.04 16.99
N GLU A 480 -22.64 -12.35 16.90
CA GLU A 480 -23.06 -13.20 18.01
C GLU A 480 -22.01 -13.27 19.13
N ARG A 481 -22.47 -13.57 20.34
CA ARG A 481 -21.58 -14.02 21.41
C ARG A 481 -20.95 -15.37 21.03
N PRO A 482 -19.62 -15.56 21.15
CA PRO A 482 -18.97 -16.84 20.86
C PRO A 482 -19.52 -17.98 21.71
N VAL A 483 -19.68 -19.15 21.08
CA VAL A 483 -20.18 -20.40 21.69
C VAL A 483 -19.31 -21.60 21.38
#